data_AF-A0A1I7I0M0-F1
#
_entry.id   AF-A0A1I7I0M0-F1
#
_cell.length_a   1.000
_cell.length_b   1.000
_cell.length_c   1.000
_cell.angle_alpha   90.00
_cell.angle_beta   90.00
_cell.angle_gamma   90.00
#
_symmetry.space_group_name_H-M   'P 1'
#
loop_
_entity.id
_entity.type
_entity.pdbx_description
1 polymer ?
#
loop_
_entity_poly.entity_id
_entity_poly.type
_entity_poly.pdbx_seq_one_letter_code
_entity_poly.pdbx_strand_id
1 'polypeptide(L)'
;MKKVNITIGLFGLIAMFTACDQSKITPTETIEQPAYEANWDSLAKYQEAPEWFREAKFGIYAHWGVLSVPAYANDWYPRNMHIVGSNEYKHHVETYGEPKDFGYHDFVPEFKAENFNAEEWATLFEKAGAKFAGVVAEHHDGWSNWKSKINPWNAYDKGPHKDVLGQLEKAIHGKGMKFVASFHKARNLQIFQNDSTKWLDDTSYFPYNPDMPTSSTDSIISIMYGNIPKEQFYKNWLGELEEVIDNYSPDLIYFDSKLDKIPEEYKKEFVAYYVNHAAKNNQGVVITHKEGELPKSVSLEDFEKGRMNKITKDYWLTDETVSVGSWSYTNDLGLKSTGEIIHVLADVVSKNGALMLNVSPKADGTIPENQQAILLEIGDWLQTNGEAIYASKPWYVFGEGPTKQEKSGMFLDKITYTNKDVRYTTKGKTIYAIVLGWPGADTTFDFTAFATSNSYEIPEITSVSLLGSKAHIKYTHDKDGLHVTTPSEKVDDKAIVFKIETK
;
A
#
# COMPACT_ATOMS: atom_id res chain seq x y z
N MET A 1 -16.64 -81.01 44.10
CA MET A 1 -16.73 -79.55 43.96
C MET A 1 -15.84 -79.14 42.79
N LYS A 2 -16.43 -78.78 41.63
CA LYS A 2 -15.69 -78.53 40.39
C LYS A 2 -15.12 -77.11 40.38
N LYS A 3 -13.79 -76.97 40.34
CA LYS A 3 -13.13 -75.73 39.94
C LYS A 3 -12.40 -76.00 38.62
N VAL A 4 -12.66 -75.11 37.67
CA VAL A 4 -12.26 -75.15 36.27
C VAL A 4 -10.78 -74.74 36.17
N ASN A 5 -9.96 -75.57 35.51
CA ASN A 5 -8.65 -75.20 35.00
C ASN A 5 -8.76 -75.08 33.48
N ILE A 6 -8.41 -73.93 32.92
CA ILE A 6 -8.26 -73.73 31.48
C ILE A 6 -6.80 -73.40 31.19
N THR A 7 -6.27 -74.19 30.27
CA THR A 7 -4.92 -74.28 29.72
C THR A 7 -4.52 -73.03 28.94
N ILE A 8 -3.31 -72.52 29.18
CA ILE A 8 -2.67 -71.45 28.39
C ILE A 8 -1.89 -72.10 27.24
N GLY A 9 -2.22 -71.72 26.00
CA GLY A 9 -1.51 -72.07 24.78
C GLY A 9 -0.49 -71.00 24.39
N LEU A 10 0.71 -71.46 24.08
CA LEU A 10 1.90 -70.71 23.68
C LEU A 10 1.86 -70.39 22.18
N PHE A 11 2.03 -69.13 21.77
CA PHE A 11 2.46 -68.77 20.40
C PHE A 11 3.50 -67.65 20.48
N GLY A 12 4.67 -67.90 19.88
CA GLY A 12 5.85 -67.07 19.95
C GLY A 12 5.74 -65.79 19.11
N LEU A 13 6.34 -64.71 19.63
CA LEU A 13 6.52 -63.44 18.94
C LEU A 13 7.96 -63.37 18.42
N ILE A 14 8.11 -63.21 17.10
CA ILE A 14 9.37 -62.93 16.40
C ILE A 14 9.70 -61.46 16.61
N ALA A 15 10.83 -61.15 17.25
CA ALA A 15 11.38 -59.81 17.33
C ALA A 15 12.33 -59.57 16.14
N MET A 16 11.93 -58.74 15.17
CA MET A 16 12.84 -58.17 14.19
C MET A 16 13.57 -56.97 14.82
N PHE A 17 14.90 -57.03 14.86
CA PHE A 17 15.75 -55.88 15.12
C PHE A 17 15.88 -55.05 13.84
N THR A 18 15.28 -53.86 13.81
CA THR A 18 15.64 -52.81 12.86
C THR A 18 16.64 -51.86 13.53
N ALA A 19 17.85 -51.82 12.97
CA ALA A 19 18.87 -50.85 13.33
C ALA A 19 18.42 -49.45 12.88
N CYS A 20 18.29 -48.51 13.82
CA CYS A 20 18.14 -47.09 13.50
C CYS A 20 19.49 -46.56 13.03
N ASP A 21 19.58 -46.23 11.74
CA ASP A 21 20.66 -45.44 11.18
C ASP A 21 20.49 -44.00 11.66
N GLN A 22 21.39 -43.55 12.54
CA GLN A 22 21.45 -42.17 12.99
C GLN A 22 22.00 -41.32 11.84
N SER A 23 21.11 -40.77 11.01
CA SER A 23 21.48 -39.69 10.12
C SER A 23 21.99 -38.53 10.97
N LYS A 24 23.28 -38.20 10.77
CA LYS A 24 23.91 -37.01 11.34
C LYS A 24 23.14 -35.79 10.84
N ILE A 25 22.39 -35.16 11.71
CA ILE A 25 21.85 -33.82 11.48
C ILE A 25 23.07 -32.88 11.51
N THR A 26 23.48 -32.43 10.34
CA THR A 26 24.47 -31.35 10.22
C THR A 26 23.87 -30.10 10.88
N PRO A 27 24.59 -29.41 11.78
CA PRO A 27 24.12 -28.13 12.32
C PRO A 27 23.91 -27.17 11.15
N THR A 28 22.72 -26.60 11.04
CA THR A 28 22.50 -25.45 10.16
C THR A 28 23.43 -24.35 10.64
N GLU A 29 24.45 -24.01 9.86
CA GLU A 29 25.26 -22.81 10.11
C GLU A 29 24.29 -21.62 10.14
N THR A 30 24.07 -21.05 11.33
CA THR A 30 23.56 -19.70 11.44
C THR A 30 24.62 -18.79 10.84
N ILE A 31 24.45 -18.44 9.56
CA ILE A 31 25.18 -17.35 8.94
C ILE A 31 24.80 -16.12 9.77
N GLU A 32 25.71 -15.67 10.62
CA GLU A 32 25.59 -14.40 11.32
C GLU A 32 25.58 -13.32 10.21
N GLN A 33 24.38 -12.89 9.80
CA GLN A 33 24.21 -11.81 8.83
C GLN A 33 24.96 -10.60 9.40
N PRO A 34 25.94 -10.03 8.70
CA PRO A 34 26.69 -8.90 9.23
C PRO A 34 25.71 -7.75 9.51
N ALA A 35 25.78 -7.19 10.72
CA ALA A 35 24.93 -6.09 11.11
C ALA A 35 25.11 -4.91 10.12
N TYR A 36 24.00 -4.38 9.62
CA TYR A 36 24.02 -3.21 8.77
C TYR A 36 24.38 -1.98 9.60
N GLU A 37 25.46 -1.31 9.25
CA GLU A 37 25.87 -0.05 9.88
C GLU A 37 25.06 1.13 9.31
N ALA A 38 24.90 2.21 10.10
CA ALA A 38 24.19 3.43 9.71
C ALA A 38 24.98 4.29 8.69
N ASN A 39 25.32 3.70 7.54
CA ASN A 39 25.90 4.36 6.39
C ASN A 39 25.39 3.74 5.08
N TRP A 40 25.27 4.56 4.03
CA TRP A 40 24.60 4.11 2.80
C TRP A 40 25.31 2.97 2.08
N ASP A 41 26.63 2.87 2.17
CA ASP A 41 27.39 1.78 1.54
C ASP A 41 27.08 0.43 2.19
N SER A 42 26.91 0.40 3.51
CA SER A 42 26.44 -0.80 4.22
C SER A 42 24.99 -1.09 3.91
N LEU A 43 24.11 -0.07 3.97
CA LEU A 43 22.67 -0.24 3.82
C LEU A 43 22.26 -0.63 2.40
N ALA A 44 22.98 -0.18 1.38
CA ALA A 44 22.74 -0.54 -0.03
C ALA A 44 22.96 -2.03 -0.35
N LYS A 45 23.46 -2.83 0.60
CA LYS A 45 23.58 -4.29 0.47
C LYS A 45 22.25 -5.01 0.73
N TYR A 46 21.28 -4.33 1.31
CA TYR A 46 19.92 -4.81 1.50
C TYR A 46 19.15 -4.80 0.16
N GLN A 47 18.20 -5.73 -0.02
CA GLN A 47 17.36 -5.78 -1.23
C GLN A 47 16.09 -4.94 -1.04
N GLU A 48 16.06 -3.74 -1.61
CA GLU A 48 15.01 -2.72 -1.44
C GLU A 48 13.62 -3.16 -1.94
N ALA A 49 13.57 -4.08 -2.91
CA ALA A 49 12.34 -4.71 -3.40
C ALA A 49 12.47 -6.25 -3.32
N PRO A 50 12.11 -6.86 -2.19
CA PRO A 50 12.07 -8.31 -2.03
C PRO A 50 11.07 -8.96 -2.99
N GLU A 51 11.26 -10.24 -3.28
CA GLU A 51 10.45 -10.98 -4.26
C GLU A 51 8.96 -10.92 -3.97
N TRP A 52 8.56 -11.10 -2.70
CA TRP A 52 7.15 -11.03 -2.31
C TRP A 52 6.48 -9.71 -2.74
N PHE A 53 7.19 -8.59 -2.65
CA PHE A 53 6.63 -7.28 -3.01
C PHE A 53 6.53 -7.10 -4.51
N ARG A 54 7.55 -7.58 -5.25
CA ARG A 54 7.52 -7.60 -6.72
C ARG A 54 6.40 -8.50 -7.24
N GLU A 55 6.02 -9.55 -6.52
CA GLU A 55 4.94 -10.44 -6.91
C GLU A 55 3.55 -9.95 -6.48
N ALA A 56 3.49 -9.18 -5.39
CA ALA A 56 2.26 -8.71 -4.77
C ALA A 56 1.41 -7.80 -5.66
N LYS A 57 2.03 -6.82 -6.33
CA LYS A 57 1.44 -5.82 -7.25
C LYS A 57 0.36 -4.89 -6.69
N PHE A 58 -0.50 -5.35 -5.79
CA PHE A 58 -1.66 -4.63 -5.30
C PHE A 58 -1.75 -4.73 -3.78
N GLY A 59 -1.94 -3.59 -3.12
CA GLY A 59 -2.19 -3.51 -1.70
C GLY A 59 -3.17 -2.41 -1.35
N ILE A 60 -3.61 -2.38 -0.09
CA ILE A 60 -4.62 -1.43 0.40
C ILE A 60 -4.19 -0.79 1.72
N TYR A 61 -4.34 0.51 1.85
CA TYR A 61 -4.15 1.21 3.11
C TYR A 61 -5.30 2.18 3.38
N ALA A 62 -5.28 2.84 4.54
CA ALA A 62 -6.33 3.77 4.92
C ALA A 62 -5.77 5.02 5.60
N HIS A 63 -6.22 6.20 5.15
CA HIS A 63 -6.07 7.46 5.88
C HIS A 63 -7.19 7.61 6.90
N TRP A 64 -6.89 7.27 8.14
CA TRP A 64 -7.88 7.21 9.21
C TRP A 64 -7.27 7.60 10.56
N GLY A 65 -8.00 8.41 11.32
CA GLY A 65 -7.57 8.92 12.62
C GLY A 65 -8.50 10.05 13.08
N VAL A 66 -8.00 10.89 13.99
CA VAL A 66 -8.74 12.07 14.48
C VAL A 66 -9.13 13.01 13.32
N LEU A 67 -8.31 13.06 12.26
CA LEU A 67 -8.57 13.83 11.04
C LEU A 67 -9.89 13.44 10.34
N SER A 68 -10.42 12.25 10.62
CA SER A 68 -11.68 11.76 10.06
C SER A 68 -12.91 12.23 10.83
N VAL A 69 -12.75 12.77 12.04
CA VAL A 69 -13.87 13.25 12.90
C VAL A 69 -14.66 14.38 12.24
N PRO A 70 -14.03 15.45 11.71
CA PRO A 70 -14.78 16.56 11.14
C PRO A 70 -15.54 16.20 9.85
N ALA A 71 -15.12 15.14 9.16
CA ALA A 71 -15.70 14.66 7.90
C ALA A 71 -15.92 15.77 6.86
N TYR A 72 -14.98 16.70 6.75
CA TYR A 72 -15.10 17.92 5.94
C TYR A 72 -13.82 18.23 5.15
N ALA A 73 -14.00 18.68 3.90
CA ALA A 73 -12.96 19.08 2.94
C ALA A 73 -11.95 18.00 2.55
N ASN A 74 -10.99 17.68 3.43
CA ASN A 74 -9.97 16.66 3.19
C ASN A 74 -9.15 16.33 4.46
N ASP A 75 -8.19 15.42 4.32
CA ASP A 75 -7.20 15.01 5.33
C ASP A 75 -6.25 16.12 5.82
N TRP A 76 -6.26 17.29 5.16
CA TRP A 76 -5.59 18.51 5.60
C TRP A 76 -6.51 19.48 6.37
N TYR A 77 -7.74 19.07 6.69
CA TYR A 77 -8.60 19.82 7.62
C TYR A 77 -7.88 20.26 8.91
N PRO A 78 -7.07 19.40 9.60
CA PRO A 78 -6.35 19.81 10.80
C PRO A 78 -5.43 21.01 10.58
N ARG A 79 -4.80 21.13 9.42
CA ARG A 79 -4.04 22.32 9.03
C ARG A 79 -4.97 23.48 8.70
N ASN A 80 -5.88 23.26 7.77
CA ASN A 80 -6.62 24.33 7.10
C ASN A 80 -7.63 25.01 8.02
N MET A 81 -8.11 24.33 9.06
CA MET A 81 -8.95 24.93 10.11
C MET A 81 -8.23 26.06 10.89
N HIS A 82 -6.90 26.14 10.83
CA HIS A 82 -6.11 27.20 11.48
C HIS A 82 -5.70 28.33 10.51
N ILE A 83 -6.12 28.27 9.24
CA ILE A 83 -5.84 29.31 8.23
C ILE A 83 -7.06 30.22 8.12
N VAL A 84 -7.00 31.40 8.76
CA VAL A 84 -8.11 32.36 8.79
C VAL A 84 -8.61 32.67 7.37
N GLY A 85 -9.91 32.46 7.15
CA GLY A 85 -10.57 32.73 5.88
C GLY A 85 -10.63 31.56 4.90
N SER A 86 -9.95 30.44 5.16
CA SER A 86 -10.15 29.18 4.43
C SER A 86 -11.60 28.68 4.58
N ASN A 87 -12.01 27.74 3.73
CA ASN A 87 -13.35 27.15 3.85
C ASN A 87 -13.45 26.29 5.12
N GLU A 88 -12.38 25.59 5.45
CA GLU A 88 -12.24 24.76 6.65
C GLU A 88 -12.31 25.61 7.92
N TYR A 89 -11.64 26.76 7.98
CA TYR A 89 -11.72 27.71 9.10
C TYR A 89 -13.17 28.21 9.28
N LYS A 90 -13.82 28.64 8.19
CA LYS A 90 -15.21 29.12 8.26
C LYS A 90 -16.17 28.05 8.75
N HIS A 91 -16.05 26.84 8.19
CA HIS A 91 -16.83 25.69 8.63
C HIS A 91 -16.56 25.36 10.10
N HIS A 92 -15.30 25.43 10.54
CA HIS A 92 -14.92 25.18 11.91
C HIS A 92 -15.56 26.17 12.89
N VAL A 93 -15.47 27.47 12.58
CA VAL A 93 -16.11 28.54 13.38
C VAL A 93 -17.61 28.37 13.46
N GLU A 94 -18.26 28.02 12.34
CA GLU A 94 -19.71 27.83 12.29
C GLU A 94 -20.18 26.59 13.08
N THR A 95 -19.38 25.52 13.09
CA THR A 95 -19.79 24.20 13.62
C THR A 95 -19.32 23.96 15.06
N TYR A 96 -18.08 24.35 15.38
CA TYR A 96 -17.40 24.00 16.64
C TYR A 96 -17.01 25.24 17.47
N GLY A 97 -16.77 26.38 16.81
CA GLY A 97 -16.33 27.62 17.44
C GLY A 97 -14.96 28.08 16.94
N GLU A 98 -14.42 29.14 17.53
CA GLU A 98 -13.13 29.69 17.10
C GLU A 98 -11.98 28.68 17.34
N PRO A 99 -11.04 28.47 16.39
CA PRO A 99 -9.94 27.52 16.55
C PRO A 99 -9.01 27.77 17.76
N LYS A 100 -9.06 28.98 18.34
CA LYS A 100 -8.34 29.31 19.56
C LYS A 100 -8.99 28.72 20.83
N ASP A 101 -10.31 28.51 20.78
CA ASP A 101 -11.14 28.05 21.89
C ASP A 101 -11.51 26.57 21.72
N PHE A 102 -11.63 26.10 20.47
CA PHE A 102 -11.75 24.69 20.10
C PHE A 102 -10.65 24.35 19.09
N GLY A 103 -9.54 23.78 19.54
CA GLY A 103 -8.43 23.39 18.69
C GLY A 103 -8.62 22.01 18.07
N TYR A 104 -7.77 21.64 17.12
CA TYR A 104 -7.76 20.28 16.57
C TYR A 104 -7.66 19.16 17.63
N HIS A 105 -6.88 19.39 18.69
CA HIS A 105 -6.75 18.45 19.81
C HIS A 105 -8.07 18.17 20.54
N ASP A 106 -9.08 19.04 20.44
CA ASP A 106 -10.39 18.85 21.06
C ASP A 106 -11.27 17.85 20.30
N PHE A 107 -10.90 17.45 19.07
CA PHE A 107 -11.54 16.33 18.37
C PHE A 107 -11.12 14.96 18.90
N VAL A 108 -10.03 14.87 19.67
CA VAL A 108 -9.49 13.57 20.13
C VAL A 108 -10.52 12.75 20.92
N PRO A 109 -11.29 13.32 21.88
CA PRO A 109 -12.34 12.57 22.60
C PRO A 109 -13.52 12.12 21.71
N GLU A 110 -13.68 12.72 20.54
CA GLU A 110 -14.73 12.36 19.58
C GLU A 110 -14.30 11.19 18.68
N PHE A 111 -13.00 10.93 18.55
CA PHE A 111 -12.48 9.78 17.83
C PHE A 111 -12.59 8.49 18.67
N LYS A 112 -13.81 7.93 18.73
CA LYS A 112 -14.13 6.75 19.55
C LYS A 112 -13.91 5.41 18.86
N ALA A 113 -13.84 5.40 17.52
CA ALA A 113 -13.69 4.19 16.70
C ALA A 113 -14.58 3.01 17.16
N GLU A 114 -15.82 3.31 17.52
CA GLU A 114 -16.75 2.39 18.17
C GLU A 114 -17.11 1.17 17.32
N ASN A 115 -17.08 1.32 15.99
CA ASN A 115 -17.34 0.29 15.00
C ASN A 115 -16.05 -0.24 14.33
N PHE A 116 -14.86 0.20 14.76
CA PHE A 116 -13.61 -0.33 14.23
C PHE A 116 -13.42 -1.80 14.59
N ASN A 117 -13.20 -2.63 13.56
CA ASN A 117 -12.89 -4.04 13.64
C ASN A 117 -11.77 -4.41 12.63
N ALA A 118 -10.59 -4.74 13.15
CA ALA A 118 -9.43 -5.09 12.33
C ALA A 118 -9.63 -6.36 11.49
N GLU A 119 -10.37 -7.36 11.99
CA GLU A 119 -10.65 -8.60 11.24
C GLU A 119 -11.59 -8.35 10.06
N GLU A 120 -12.56 -7.46 10.21
CA GLU A 120 -13.46 -7.07 9.12
C GLU A 120 -12.70 -6.31 8.03
N TRP A 121 -11.84 -5.38 8.40
CA TRP A 121 -10.96 -4.68 7.46
C TRP A 121 -10.03 -5.64 6.73
N ALA A 122 -9.31 -6.50 7.45
CA ALA A 122 -8.40 -7.46 6.85
C ALA A 122 -9.14 -8.44 5.92
N THR A 123 -10.33 -8.90 6.30
CA THR A 123 -11.19 -9.75 5.46
C THR A 123 -11.63 -9.03 4.19
N LEU A 124 -12.00 -7.75 4.28
CA LEU A 124 -12.37 -6.95 3.11
C LEU A 124 -11.18 -6.77 2.17
N PHE A 125 -10.00 -6.45 2.70
CA PHE A 125 -8.78 -6.24 1.91
C PHE A 125 -8.32 -7.53 1.23
N GLU A 126 -8.37 -8.67 1.92
CA GLU A 126 -8.12 -10.00 1.34
C GLU A 126 -9.07 -10.29 0.17
N LYS A 127 -10.38 -10.08 0.38
CA LYS A 127 -11.40 -10.28 -0.65
C LYS A 127 -11.20 -9.37 -1.86
N ALA A 128 -10.72 -8.14 -1.63
CA ALA A 128 -10.35 -7.21 -2.69
C ALA A 128 -9.11 -7.66 -3.49
N GLY A 129 -8.41 -8.70 -3.05
CA GLY A 129 -7.22 -9.25 -3.69
C GLY A 129 -5.90 -8.67 -3.19
N ALA A 130 -5.91 -7.78 -2.19
CA ALA A 130 -4.69 -7.17 -1.67
C ALA A 130 -3.69 -8.25 -1.19
N LYS A 131 -2.40 -8.00 -1.43
CA LYS A 131 -1.29 -8.84 -0.96
C LYS A 131 -0.48 -8.19 0.15
N PHE A 132 -0.62 -6.88 0.30
CA PHE A 132 -0.15 -6.12 1.44
C PHE A 132 -1.24 -5.13 1.84
N ALA A 133 -1.39 -4.88 3.14
CA ALA A 133 -2.37 -3.92 3.62
C ALA A 133 -1.94 -3.24 4.92
N GLY A 134 -2.58 -2.12 5.26
CA GLY A 134 -2.28 -1.41 6.50
C GLY A 134 -3.07 -0.12 6.71
N VAL A 135 -2.50 0.78 7.48
CA VAL A 135 -3.09 2.09 7.82
C VAL A 135 -1.99 3.14 7.91
N VAL A 136 -2.37 4.41 7.78
CA VAL A 136 -1.52 5.52 8.23
C VAL A 136 -1.29 5.38 9.74
N ALA A 137 -0.07 5.02 10.11
CA ALA A 137 0.35 4.86 11.50
C ALA A 137 0.37 6.21 12.21
N GLU A 138 0.93 7.21 11.53
CA GLU A 138 0.88 8.60 11.97
C GLU A 138 0.87 9.52 10.75
N HIS A 139 -0.17 10.37 10.66
CA HIS A 139 -0.29 11.37 9.62
C HIS A 139 0.51 12.63 9.99
N HIS A 140 0.33 13.74 9.27
CA HIS A 140 1.01 14.99 9.59
C HIS A 140 0.52 15.68 10.88
N ASP A 141 -0.62 15.24 11.41
CA ASP A 141 -1.39 15.88 12.48
C ASP A 141 -0.88 15.55 13.90
N GLY A 142 0.18 14.75 14.01
CA GLY A 142 0.81 14.37 15.28
C GLY A 142 0.04 13.31 16.06
N TRP A 143 -0.87 12.58 15.41
CA TRP A 143 -1.66 11.50 16.01
C TRP A 143 -1.11 10.11 15.69
N SER A 144 -0.83 9.32 16.72
CA SER A 144 -0.33 7.94 16.58
C SER A 144 -1.46 6.91 16.70
N ASN A 145 -1.67 6.07 15.69
CA ASN A 145 -2.67 4.98 15.67
C ASN A 145 -2.21 3.69 16.41
N TRP A 146 -1.27 3.79 17.34
CA TRP A 146 -0.82 2.65 18.14
C TRP A 146 -0.70 3.00 19.61
N LYS A 147 -0.42 2.01 20.45
CA LYS A 147 -0.12 2.25 21.88
C LYS A 147 1.29 2.83 22.06
N SER A 148 1.45 4.12 21.80
CA SER A 148 2.77 4.76 21.91
C SER A 148 3.17 5.08 23.34
N LYS A 149 4.44 4.85 23.69
CA LYS A 149 5.06 5.33 24.94
C LYS A 149 5.72 6.70 24.78
N ILE A 150 6.01 7.12 23.54
CA ILE A 150 6.72 8.35 23.21
C ILE A 150 5.72 9.48 22.95
N ASN A 151 4.71 9.22 22.11
CA ASN A 151 3.69 10.20 21.79
C ASN A 151 2.46 10.04 22.70
N PRO A 152 2.15 11.00 23.59
CA PRO A 152 0.94 10.94 24.41
C PRO A 152 -0.34 11.12 23.58
N TRP A 153 -0.25 11.60 22.34
CA TRP A 153 -1.38 11.76 21.43
C TRP A 153 -1.56 10.50 20.58
N ASN A 154 -2.10 9.47 21.23
CA ASN A 154 -2.24 8.16 20.62
C ASN A 154 -3.60 7.51 20.86
N ALA A 155 -3.95 6.56 19.98
CA ALA A 155 -5.25 5.89 19.97
C ALA A 155 -5.53 5.04 21.22
N TYR A 156 -4.50 4.64 21.96
CA TYR A 156 -4.66 3.84 23.17
C TYR A 156 -4.89 4.71 24.42
N ASP A 157 -4.13 5.78 24.61
CA ASP A 157 -4.18 6.57 25.83
C ASP A 157 -5.27 7.64 25.82
N LYS A 158 -5.52 8.26 24.65
CA LYS A 158 -6.44 9.42 24.54
C LYS A 158 -7.64 9.22 23.62
N GLY A 159 -7.59 8.27 22.69
CA GLY A 159 -8.66 8.03 21.72
C GLY A 159 -9.51 6.81 22.06
N PRO A 160 -9.68 5.85 21.14
CA PRO A 160 -10.60 4.72 21.31
C PRO A 160 -10.18 3.67 22.35
N HIS A 161 -9.05 3.85 23.04
CA HIS A 161 -8.43 2.84 23.91
C HIS A 161 -8.13 1.52 23.18
N LYS A 162 -7.79 1.64 21.89
CA LYS A 162 -7.47 0.52 20.99
C LYS A 162 -6.07 0.71 20.44
N ASP A 163 -5.25 -0.33 20.52
CA ASP A 163 -4.02 -0.42 19.74
C ASP A 163 -4.39 -0.81 18.31
N VAL A 164 -4.61 0.19 17.44
CA VAL A 164 -5.13 -0.03 16.08
C VAL A 164 -4.09 -0.75 15.21
N LEU A 165 -2.83 -0.31 15.24
CA LEU A 165 -1.73 -0.97 14.52
C LEU A 165 -1.57 -2.43 14.96
N GLY A 166 -1.48 -2.69 16.27
CA GLY A 166 -1.31 -4.05 16.78
C GLY A 166 -2.51 -4.98 16.54
N GLN A 167 -3.71 -4.44 16.33
CA GLN A 167 -4.87 -5.23 15.91
C GLN A 167 -4.87 -5.50 14.40
N LEU A 168 -4.53 -4.50 13.58
CA LEU A 168 -4.45 -4.65 12.12
C LEU A 168 -3.30 -5.55 11.70
N GLU A 169 -2.12 -5.44 12.32
CA GLU A 169 -0.97 -6.32 12.08
C GLU A 169 -1.38 -7.79 12.19
N LYS A 170 -1.94 -8.18 13.35
CA LYS A 170 -2.42 -9.55 13.60
C LYS A 170 -3.47 -10.01 12.59
N ALA A 171 -4.46 -9.17 12.32
CA ALA A 171 -5.54 -9.51 11.40
C ALA A 171 -5.04 -9.68 9.96
N ILE A 172 -4.18 -8.76 9.50
CA ILE A 172 -3.63 -8.74 8.14
C ILE A 172 -2.70 -9.94 7.90
N HIS A 173 -1.78 -10.21 8.84
CA HIS A 173 -0.96 -11.42 8.79
C HIS A 173 -1.81 -12.69 8.91
N GLY A 174 -2.87 -12.66 9.73
CA GLY A 174 -3.84 -13.75 9.85
C GLY A 174 -4.57 -14.10 8.54
N LYS A 175 -4.67 -13.14 7.61
CA LYS A 175 -5.16 -13.34 6.22
C LYS A 175 -4.06 -13.65 5.20
N GLY A 176 -2.82 -13.85 5.65
CA GLY A 176 -1.68 -14.13 4.77
C GLY A 176 -1.23 -12.94 3.91
N MET A 177 -1.67 -11.73 4.25
CA MET A 177 -1.18 -10.49 3.63
C MET A 177 0.01 -9.94 4.40
N LYS A 178 0.76 -9.05 3.75
CA LYS A 178 1.89 -8.32 4.33
C LYS A 178 1.43 -7.02 5.00
N PHE A 179 2.02 -6.66 6.14
CA PHE A 179 1.57 -5.51 6.94
C PHE A 179 2.30 -4.21 6.58
N VAL A 180 1.54 -3.13 6.42
CA VAL A 180 2.03 -1.79 6.08
C VAL A 180 1.81 -0.81 7.23
N ALA A 181 2.84 -0.04 7.57
CA ALA A 181 2.74 1.12 8.44
C ALA A 181 3.19 2.38 7.67
N SER A 182 2.30 3.36 7.53
CA SER A 182 2.58 4.61 6.79
C SER A 182 2.83 5.79 7.73
N PHE A 183 3.92 6.54 7.50
CA PHE A 183 4.37 7.65 8.34
C PHE A 183 4.51 8.94 7.54
N HIS A 184 3.85 9.99 8.05
CA HIS A 184 3.82 11.31 7.43
C HIS A 184 4.32 12.40 8.38
N LYS A 185 4.81 12.00 9.56
CA LYS A 185 5.17 12.89 10.67
C LYS A 185 6.24 13.92 10.32
N ALA A 186 7.12 13.68 9.36
CA ALA A 186 8.26 14.56 9.08
C ALA A 186 7.87 16.05 8.85
N ARG A 187 6.69 16.29 8.26
CA ARG A 187 6.11 17.63 8.03
C ARG A 187 5.53 18.28 9.30
N ASN A 188 5.27 17.53 10.37
CA ASN A 188 4.64 18.03 11.60
C ASN A 188 5.49 19.09 12.32
N LEU A 189 6.83 18.97 12.26
CA LEU A 189 7.74 19.88 12.96
C LEU A 189 7.49 21.35 12.60
N GLN A 190 7.31 22.18 13.64
CA GLN A 190 7.22 23.63 13.50
C GLN A 190 8.63 24.23 13.30
N ILE A 191 8.96 24.66 12.08
CA ILE A 191 10.28 25.18 11.72
C ILE A 191 10.33 26.70 11.57
N PHE A 192 9.17 27.36 11.44
CA PHE A 192 9.06 28.79 11.12
C PHE A 192 8.53 29.66 12.27
N GLN A 193 8.55 29.16 13.50
CA GLN A 193 8.10 29.91 14.70
C GLN A 193 8.69 31.33 14.82
N ASN A 194 9.92 31.54 14.33
CA ASN A 194 10.64 32.82 14.38
C ASN A 194 10.66 33.59 13.04
N ASP A 195 9.94 33.14 12.01
CA ASP A 195 9.86 33.78 10.69
C ASP A 195 8.41 33.97 10.27
N SER A 196 7.84 35.14 10.61
CA SER A 196 6.44 35.46 10.35
C SER A 196 6.08 35.53 8.86
N THR A 197 7.07 35.60 7.97
CA THR A 197 6.82 35.57 6.52
C THR A 197 6.47 34.17 6.02
N LYS A 198 6.72 33.14 6.84
CA LYS A 198 6.54 31.72 6.51
C LYS A 198 5.59 30.97 7.44
N TRP A 199 4.84 31.68 8.27
CA TRP A 199 3.88 31.06 9.19
C TRP A 199 2.79 30.24 8.49
N LEU A 200 2.52 30.48 7.21
CA LEU A 200 1.58 29.70 6.39
C LEU A 200 2.29 28.74 5.40
N ASP A 201 3.62 28.63 5.45
CA ASP A 201 4.37 27.68 4.62
C ASP A 201 4.03 26.25 5.04
N ASP A 202 3.91 25.33 4.10
CA ASP A 202 3.46 23.96 4.33
C ASP A 202 4.60 22.99 4.67
N THR A 203 5.85 23.48 4.69
CA THR A 203 6.98 22.71 5.23
C THR A 203 6.77 22.38 6.72
N SER A 204 6.05 23.23 7.46
CA SER A 204 5.43 22.88 8.74
C SER A 204 3.94 22.62 8.51
N TYR A 205 3.44 21.48 8.97
CA TYR A 205 2.07 21.06 8.70
C TYR A 205 1.03 21.94 9.37
N PHE A 206 1.27 22.42 10.59
CA PHE A 206 0.40 23.42 11.20
C PHE A 206 0.93 24.84 10.93
N PRO A 207 0.07 25.79 10.56
CA PRO A 207 0.50 27.18 10.46
C PRO A 207 0.87 27.70 11.85
N TYR A 208 1.93 28.49 11.95
CA TYR A 208 2.27 29.11 13.22
C TYR A 208 1.39 30.33 13.46
N ASN A 209 0.56 30.29 14.49
CA ASN A 209 -0.29 31.42 14.87
C ASN A 209 -0.22 31.65 16.39
N PRO A 210 0.33 32.80 16.85
CA PRO A 210 0.46 33.13 18.28
C PRO A 210 -0.84 33.10 19.08
N ASP A 211 -1.99 33.26 18.41
CA ASP A 211 -3.30 33.30 19.04
C ASP A 211 -4.04 31.95 19.01
N MET A 212 -3.40 30.89 18.50
CA MET A 212 -4.00 29.55 18.36
C MET A 212 -3.13 28.45 19.00
N PRO A 213 -3.71 27.27 19.29
CA PRO A 213 -2.99 26.12 19.84
C PRO A 213 -1.77 25.65 19.04
N THR A 214 -1.69 25.98 17.75
CA THR A 214 -0.56 25.61 16.88
C THR A 214 0.77 26.22 17.29
N SER A 215 0.77 27.29 18.10
CA SER A 215 1.95 27.91 18.70
C SER A 215 2.13 27.59 20.19
N SER A 216 1.30 26.69 20.73
CA SER A 216 1.32 26.35 22.16
C SER A 216 2.68 25.81 22.58
N THR A 217 3.13 26.24 23.76
CA THR A 217 4.33 25.73 24.45
C THR A 217 3.97 24.82 25.63
N ASP A 218 2.68 24.50 25.80
CA ASP A 218 2.26 23.50 26.78
C ASP A 218 2.93 22.16 26.50
N SER A 219 3.38 21.49 27.56
CA SER A 219 4.21 20.29 27.48
C SER A 219 3.56 19.12 26.74
N ILE A 220 2.24 19.07 26.64
CA ILE A 220 1.50 18.02 25.94
C ILE A 220 0.98 18.54 24.61
N ILE A 221 0.31 19.70 24.58
CA ILE A 221 -0.29 20.24 23.34
C ILE A 221 0.80 20.51 22.28
N SER A 222 1.95 21.04 22.68
CA SER A 222 3.06 21.33 21.75
C SER A 222 3.52 20.10 20.96
N ILE A 223 3.41 18.89 21.53
CA ILE A 223 3.81 17.63 20.86
C ILE A 223 2.91 17.34 19.66
N MET A 224 1.58 17.48 19.80
CA MET A 224 0.64 17.24 18.68
C MET A 224 0.91 18.21 17.52
N TYR A 225 1.11 19.49 17.85
CA TYR A 225 1.30 20.54 16.85
C TYR A 225 2.74 20.66 16.34
N GLY A 226 3.65 19.77 16.77
CA GLY A 226 5.05 19.79 16.38
C GLY A 226 5.83 21.02 16.83
N ASN A 227 5.28 21.82 17.77
CA ASN A 227 5.89 23.04 18.29
C ASN A 227 6.85 22.74 19.46
N ILE A 228 7.73 21.77 19.25
CA ILE A 228 8.73 21.29 20.21
C ILE A 228 10.15 21.59 19.72
N PRO A 229 11.17 21.56 20.58
CA PRO A 229 12.55 21.71 20.13
C PRO A 229 12.92 20.67 19.07
N LYS A 230 13.61 21.09 18.00
CA LYS A 230 13.96 20.23 16.86
C LYS A 230 14.66 18.94 17.27
N GLU A 231 15.62 19.02 18.19
CA GLU A 231 16.33 17.85 18.71
C GLU A 231 15.41 16.86 19.42
N GLN A 232 14.37 17.34 20.11
CA GLN A 232 13.37 16.46 20.70
C GLN A 232 12.53 15.82 19.61
N PHE A 233 12.13 16.59 18.58
CA PHE A 233 11.35 16.07 17.46
C PHE A 233 12.09 14.97 16.70
N TYR A 234 13.37 15.14 16.38
CA TYR A 234 14.14 14.13 15.65
C TYR A 234 14.31 12.83 16.44
N LYS A 235 14.52 12.93 17.76
CA LYS A 235 14.54 11.77 18.66
C LYS A 235 13.19 11.07 18.73
N ASN A 236 12.10 11.84 18.83
CA ASN A 236 10.76 11.27 18.82
C ASN A 236 10.47 10.56 17.49
N TRP A 237 10.80 11.20 16.35
CA TRP A 237 10.61 10.62 15.02
C TRP A 237 11.30 9.27 14.87
N LEU A 238 12.58 9.15 15.27
CA LEU A 238 13.28 7.87 15.22
C LEU A 238 12.73 6.88 16.25
N GLY A 239 12.54 7.30 17.50
CA GLY A 239 12.08 6.40 18.56
C GLY A 239 10.67 5.84 18.32
N GLU A 240 9.77 6.60 17.69
CA GLU A 240 8.43 6.12 17.32
C GLU A 240 8.48 5.11 16.19
N LEU A 241 9.38 5.29 15.21
CA LEU A 241 9.65 4.29 14.18
C LEU A 241 10.20 3.00 14.81
N GLU A 242 11.17 3.11 15.72
CA GLU A 242 11.71 1.97 16.47
C GLU A 242 10.61 1.27 17.29
N GLU A 243 9.72 2.03 17.95
CA GLU A 243 8.59 1.48 18.69
C GLU A 243 7.63 0.69 17.80
N VAL A 244 7.33 1.18 16.59
CA VAL A 244 6.48 0.45 15.64
C VAL A 244 7.19 -0.79 15.09
N ILE A 245 8.49 -0.70 14.81
CA ILE A 245 9.31 -1.83 14.34
C ILE A 245 9.33 -2.93 15.40
N ASP A 246 9.63 -2.59 16.65
CA ASP A 246 9.77 -3.55 17.74
C ASP A 246 8.45 -4.26 18.06
N ASN A 247 7.34 -3.52 18.07
CA ASN A 247 6.05 -4.05 18.51
C ASN A 247 5.29 -4.76 17.39
N TYR A 248 5.47 -4.36 16.12
CA TYR A 248 4.60 -4.80 15.02
C TYR A 248 5.35 -5.33 13.79
N SER A 249 6.68 -5.20 13.71
CA SER A 249 7.51 -5.75 12.62
C SER A 249 6.88 -5.57 11.22
N PRO A 250 6.55 -4.33 10.80
CA PRO A 250 5.91 -4.10 9.51
C PRO A 250 6.72 -4.70 8.37
N ASP A 251 6.04 -5.15 7.31
CA ASP A 251 6.69 -5.63 6.09
C ASP A 251 7.00 -4.46 5.14
N LEU A 252 6.27 -3.35 5.25
CA LEU A 252 6.50 -2.13 4.49
C LEU A 252 6.34 -0.92 5.42
N ILE A 253 7.38 -0.09 5.49
CA ILE A 253 7.30 1.25 6.07
C ILE A 253 7.23 2.24 4.93
N TYR A 254 6.12 2.95 4.88
CA TYR A 254 5.89 3.99 3.89
C TYR A 254 6.20 5.35 4.49
N PHE A 255 6.86 6.21 3.72
CA PHE A 255 7.02 7.62 4.07
C PHE A 255 6.38 8.54 3.06
N ASP A 256 5.63 9.51 3.59
CA ASP A 256 5.23 10.70 2.85
C ASP A 256 6.42 11.69 2.73
N SER A 257 6.18 12.81 2.05
CA SER A 257 7.08 13.92 1.82
C SER A 257 7.64 14.57 3.09
N LYS A 258 8.69 15.38 2.90
CA LYS A 258 9.45 16.13 3.90
C LYS A 258 10.41 15.30 4.73
N LEU A 259 10.76 14.10 4.28
CA LEU A 259 11.94 13.41 4.82
C LEU A 259 13.22 14.22 4.60
N ASP A 260 13.25 15.14 3.62
CA ASP A 260 14.36 16.09 3.46
C ASP A 260 14.57 17.04 4.65
N LYS A 261 13.58 17.14 5.56
CA LYS A 261 13.66 17.91 6.81
C LYS A 261 14.13 17.11 8.01
N ILE A 262 14.25 15.79 7.86
CA ILE A 262 14.86 14.92 8.87
C ILE A 262 16.37 14.86 8.61
N PRO A 263 17.22 15.07 9.63
CA PRO A 263 18.66 15.02 9.44
C PRO A 263 19.12 13.65 8.94
N GLU A 264 20.19 13.67 8.15
CA GLU A 264 20.68 12.51 7.42
C GLU A 264 21.08 11.35 8.34
N GLU A 265 21.63 11.66 9.51
CA GLU A 265 22.01 10.70 10.54
C GLU A 265 20.81 9.90 11.05
N TYR A 266 19.69 10.56 11.37
CA TYR A 266 18.48 9.87 11.84
C TYR A 266 17.88 8.98 10.75
N LYS A 267 17.92 9.41 9.48
CA LYS A 267 17.46 8.57 8.35
C LYS A 267 18.31 7.30 8.21
N LYS A 268 19.64 7.40 8.34
CA LYS A 268 20.54 6.24 8.29
C LYS A 268 20.34 5.32 9.48
N GLU A 269 20.16 5.88 10.67
CA GLU A 269 19.86 5.13 11.89
C GLU A 269 18.54 4.35 11.76
N PHE A 270 17.48 5.00 11.29
CA PHE A 270 16.20 4.33 10.98
C PHE A 270 16.39 3.16 10.02
N VAL A 271 17.02 3.38 8.86
CA VAL A 271 17.18 2.30 7.86
C VAL A 271 18.00 1.16 8.47
N ALA A 272 19.11 1.46 9.15
CA ALA A 272 19.93 0.46 9.83
C ALA A 272 19.14 -0.33 10.87
N TYR A 273 18.33 0.35 11.70
CA TYR A 273 17.51 -0.29 12.72
C TYR A 273 16.53 -1.28 12.08
N TYR A 274 15.77 -0.82 11.08
CA TYR A 274 14.73 -1.60 10.45
C TYR A 274 15.28 -2.81 9.69
N VAL A 275 16.34 -2.65 8.88
CA VAL A 275 16.92 -3.77 8.13
C VAL A 275 17.62 -4.78 9.04
N ASN A 276 18.22 -4.35 10.16
CA ASN A 276 18.78 -5.28 11.15
C ASN A 276 17.69 -6.05 11.89
N HIS A 277 16.58 -5.40 12.24
CA HIS A 277 15.42 -6.07 12.82
C HIS A 277 14.86 -7.11 11.84
N ALA A 278 14.68 -6.72 10.59
CA ALA A 278 14.21 -7.60 9.52
C ALA A 278 15.13 -8.80 9.30
N ALA A 279 16.46 -8.58 9.29
CA ALA A 279 17.45 -9.65 9.15
C ALA A 279 17.38 -10.66 10.30
N LYS A 280 17.21 -10.20 11.55
CA LYS A 280 17.02 -11.07 12.72
C LYS A 280 15.75 -11.94 12.61
N ASN A 281 14.71 -11.39 11.97
CA ASN A 281 13.42 -12.06 11.79
C ASN A 281 13.30 -12.83 10.46
N ASN A 282 14.36 -12.87 9.65
CA ASN A 282 14.33 -13.43 8.29
C ASN A 282 13.18 -12.85 7.44
N GLN A 283 12.97 -11.54 7.56
CA GLN A 283 11.90 -10.79 6.91
C GLN A 283 12.47 -9.97 5.76
N GLY A 284 11.87 -10.07 4.56
CA GLY A 284 12.10 -9.10 3.51
C GLY A 284 11.19 -7.89 3.73
N VAL A 285 11.76 -6.71 3.90
CA VAL A 285 11.02 -5.46 4.18
C VAL A 285 11.02 -4.49 3.00
N VAL A 286 10.15 -3.49 3.02
CA VAL A 286 10.13 -2.43 2.02
C VAL A 286 10.16 -1.09 2.74
N ILE A 287 10.92 -0.15 2.19
CA ILE A 287 10.92 1.25 2.59
C ILE A 287 10.53 2.05 1.34
N THR A 288 9.56 2.95 1.44
CA THR A 288 9.24 3.87 0.34
C THR A 288 9.63 5.30 0.68
N HIS A 289 9.74 6.14 -0.35
CA HIS A 289 9.98 7.58 -0.19
C HIS A 289 9.33 8.36 -1.34
N LYS A 290 9.05 9.64 -1.10
CA LYS A 290 8.67 10.60 -2.14
C LYS A 290 9.90 11.39 -2.61
N GLU A 291 9.85 11.91 -3.83
CA GLU A 291 10.71 13.00 -4.33
C GLU A 291 12.24 12.81 -4.15
N GLY A 292 12.74 11.57 -4.15
CA GLY A 292 14.16 11.28 -3.98
C GLY A 292 14.72 11.55 -2.57
N GLU A 293 13.86 11.66 -1.55
CA GLU A 293 14.25 11.99 -0.17
C GLU A 293 15.01 10.87 0.56
N LEU A 294 15.05 9.66 -0.01
CA LEU A 294 15.91 8.55 0.38
C LEU A 294 16.62 7.93 -0.85
N PRO A 295 17.82 7.33 -0.68
CA PRO A 295 18.52 6.68 -1.78
C PRO A 295 17.76 5.47 -2.34
N LYS A 296 17.64 5.38 -3.67
CA LYS A 296 17.01 4.24 -4.38
C LYS A 296 17.68 2.88 -4.13
N SER A 297 18.90 2.87 -3.58
CA SER A 297 19.60 1.65 -3.20
C SER A 297 19.10 1.04 -1.90
N VAL A 298 18.24 1.74 -1.14
CA VAL A 298 17.70 1.26 0.15
C VAL A 298 16.19 1.41 0.26
N SER A 299 15.55 2.08 -0.70
CA SER A 299 14.12 2.35 -0.71
C SER A 299 13.57 2.44 -2.13
N LEU A 300 12.25 2.36 -2.24
CA LEU A 300 11.51 2.51 -3.49
C LEU A 300 10.93 3.90 -3.61
N GLU A 301 11.02 4.48 -4.79
CA GLU A 301 10.33 5.74 -5.08
C GLU A 301 8.84 5.45 -5.20
N ASP A 302 8.06 6.30 -4.54
CA ASP A 302 6.62 6.26 -4.52
C ASP A 302 6.02 7.53 -5.12
N PHE A 303 5.06 7.36 -6.04
CA PHE A 303 4.48 8.47 -6.80
C PHE A 303 3.03 8.73 -6.38
N GLU A 304 2.79 9.80 -5.62
CA GLU A 304 1.43 10.19 -5.19
C GLU A 304 0.51 10.45 -6.37
N LYS A 305 -0.61 9.70 -6.48
CA LYS A 305 -1.58 9.82 -7.59
C LYS A 305 -0.86 9.93 -8.94
N GLY A 306 0.19 9.11 -9.08
CA GLY A 306 1.25 9.29 -10.04
C GLY A 306 1.64 7.98 -10.69
N ARG A 307 2.54 8.04 -11.68
CA ARG A 307 3.02 6.85 -12.39
C ARG A 307 4.12 7.19 -13.38
N MET A 308 4.83 6.16 -13.80
CA MET A 308 5.75 6.24 -14.94
C MET A 308 4.99 6.24 -16.27
N ASN A 309 5.51 6.95 -17.28
CA ASN A 309 4.97 6.95 -18.65
C ASN A 309 5.62 5.91 -19.56
N LYS A 310 6.62 5.17 -19.06
CA LYS A 310 7.38 4.14 -19.76
C LYS A 310 7.75 3.00 -18.81
N ILE A 311 8.20 1.88 -19.36
CA ILE A 311 8.80 0.79 -18.56
C ILE A 311 10.08 1.31 -17.89
N THR A 312 10.24 1.02 -16.61
CA THR A 312 11.44 1.35 -15.84
C THR A 312 12.21 0.09 -15.44
N LYS A 313 13.53 0.23 -15.28
CA LYS A 313 14.37 -0.81 -14.68
C LYS A 313 14.07 -0.95 -13.18
N ASP A 314 14.03 0.19 -12.49
CA ASP A 314 13.78 0.23 -11.06
C ASP A 314 12.30 -0.06 -10.80
N TYR A 315 12.03 -0.80 -9.72
CA TYR A 315 10.69 -1.04 -9.23
C TYR A 315 10.22 0.18 -8.45
N TRP A 316 8.93 0.48 -8.50
CA TRP A 316 8.36 1.66 -7.86
C TRP A 316 6.98 1.35 -7.29
N LEU A 317 6.55 2.16 -6.33
CA LEU A 317 5.19 2.15 -5.81
C LEU A 317 4.44 3.38 -6.32
N THR A 318 3.14 3.27 -6.46
CA THR A 318 2.27 4.44 -6.45
C THR A 318 1.10 4.19 -5.54
N ASP A 319 0.71 5.25 -4.85
CA ASP A 319 -0.52 5.38 -4.10
C ASP A 319 -1.61 6.08 -4.93
N GLU A 320 -2.81 5.51 -4.87
CA GLU A 320 -4.04 6.07 -5.43
C GLU A 320 -5.15 5.90 -4.39
N THR A 321 -6.28 6.56 -4.56
CA THR A 321 -7.42 6.43 -3.65
C THR A 321 -8.70 6.01 -4.37
N VAL A 322 -9.59 5.29 -3.67
CA VAL A 322 -10.95 5.01 -4.17
C VAL A 322 -11.77 6.28 -4.36
N SER A 323 -11.42 7.36 -3.67
CA SER A 323 -12.14 8.62 -3.63
C SER A 323 -11.71 9.63 -4.69
N VAL A 324 -12.46 10.72 -4.79
CA VAL A 324 -12.14 11.92 -5.56
C VAL A 324 -11.98 13.07 -4.56
N GLY A 325 -10.84 13.76 -4.60
CA GLY A 325 -10.61 14.98 -3.80
C GLY A 325 -9.83 14.79 -2.51
N SER A 326 -10.15 13.81 -1.66
CA SER A 326 -9.46 13.59 -0.37
C SER A 326 -9.01 12.16 -0.15
N TRP A 327 -7.95 11.95 0.63
CA TRP A 327 -7.55 10.64 1.12
C TRP A 327 -8.41 10.17 2.31
N SER A 328 -8.93 11.07 3.14
CA SER A 328 -9.78 10.74 4.29
C SER A 328 -11.28 10.91 3.99
N TYR A 329 -12.12 10.42 4.91
CA TYR A 329 -13.57 10.48 4.73
C TYR A 329 -14.09 11.92 4.82
N THR A 330 -14.95 12.30 3.88
CA THR A 330 -15.77 13.52 3.96
C THR A 330 -17.25 13.18 3.68
N ASN A 331 -18.15 14.01 4.17
CA ASN A 331 -19.59 13.80 3.96
C ASN A 331 -20.01 13.83 2.48
N ASP A 332 -19.26 14.55 1.65
CA ASP A 332 -19.47 14.72 0.21
C ASP A 332 -18.48 13.93 -0.66
N LEU A 333 -17.79 12.95 -0.08
CA LEU A 333 -16.69 12.23 -0.74
C LEU A 333 -17.18 11.53 -2.02
N GLY A 334 -16.74 12.04 -3.16
CA GLY A 334 -16.92 11.37 -4.45
C GLY A 334 -16.05 10.13 -4.57
N LEU A 335 -16.44 9.17 -5.40
CA LEU A 335 -15.69 7.93 -5.64
C LEU A 335 -15.34 7.76 -7.12
N LYS A 336 -14.19 7.14 -7.39
CA LYS A 336 -13.84 6.59 -8.70
C LYS A 336 -14.65 5.33 -8.96
N SER A 337 -14.82 4.99 -10.23
CA SER A 337 -15.39 3.71 -10.62
C SER A 337 -14.36 2.58 -10.46
N THR A 338 -14.85 1.35 -10.25
CA THR A 338 -14.02 0.13 -10.21
C THR A 338 -13.16 -0.02 -11.48
N GLY A 339 -13.72 0.29 -12.65
CA GLY A 339 -13.00 0.22 -13.93
C GLY A 339 -11.79 1.14 -13.97
N GLU A 340 -11.91 2.38 -13.50
CA GLU A 340 -10.78 3.31 -13.44
C GLU A 340 -9.63 2.78 -12.58
N ILE A 341 -9.95 2.15 -11.44
CA ILE A 341 -8.92 1.59 -10.54
C ILE A 341 -8.25 0.36 -11.17
N ILE A 342 -9.02 -0.52 -11.81
CA ILE A 342 -8.47 -1.67 -12.56
C ILE A 342 -7.55 -1.19 -13.68
N HIS A 343 -7.91 -0.12 -14.39
CA HIS A 343 -7.08 0.44 -15.45
C HIS A 343 -5.77 1.02 -14.92
N VAL A 344 -5.82 1.73 -13.78
CA VAL A 344 -4.60 2.22 -13.10
C VAL A 344 -3.72 1.03 -12.70
N LEU A 345 -4.29 -0.01 -12.09
CA LEU A 345 -3.55 -1.21 -11.72
C LEU A 345 -2.85 -1.86 -12.92
N ALA A 346 -3.58 -2.08 -14.03
CA ALA A 346 -3.02 -2.68 -15.24
C ALA A 346 -1.89 -1.83 -15.85
N ASP A 347 -2.04 -0.49 -15.87
CA ASP A 347 -1.03 0.44 -16.38
C ASP A 347 0.22 0.50 -15.48
N VAL A 348 0.05 0.45 -14.16
CA VAL A 348 1.15 0.42 -13.19
C VAL A 348 1.95 -0.87 -13.31
N VAL A 349 1.27 -2.03 -13.32
CA VAL A 349 1.94 -3.34 -13.39
C VAL A 349 2.69 -3.51 -14.70
N SER A 350 2.12 -3.08 -15.84
CA SER A 350 2.79 -3.20 -17.13
C SER A 350 4.04 -2.33 -17.27
N LYS A 351 4.23 -1.35 -16.38
CA LYS A 351 5.38 -0.43 -16.34
C LYS A 351 6.31 -0.66 -15.15
N ASN A 352 6.27 -1.86 -14.57
CA ASN A 352 7.16 -2.31 -13.49
C ASN A 352 6.89 -1.65 -12.13
N GLY A 353 5.62 -1.36 -11.81
CA GLY A 353 5.22 -0.82 -10.51
C GLY A 353 4.34 -1.76 -9.67
N ALA A 354 4.00 -1.29 -8.47
CA ALA A 354 2.92 -1.80 -7.63
C ALA A 354 1.97 -0.64 -7.24
N LEU A 355 0.69 -0.96 -7.05
CA LEU A 355 -0.36 -0.01 -6.67
C LEU A 355 -0.75 -0.25 -5.20
N MET A 356 -0.74 0.82 -4.40
CA MET A 356 -1.29 0.85 -3.05
C MET A 356 -2.55 1.73 -3.04
N LEU A 357 -3.72 1.12 -2.88
CA LEU A 357 -5.00 1.81 -2.96
C LEU A 357 -5.46 2.24 -1.56
N ASN A 358 -5.73 3.52 -1.39
CA ASN A 358 -6.30 4.09 -0.18
C ASN A 358 -7.83 3.89 -0.14
N VAL A 359 -8.33 3.52 1.03
CA VAL A 359 -9.73 3.71 1.44
C VAL A 359 -9.86 4.81 2.50
N SER A 360 -11.06 5.32 2.66
CA SER A 360 -11.40 6.46 3.51
C SER A 360 -12.47 6.06 4.54
N PRO A 361 -12.09 5.39 5.65
CA PRO A 361 -13.01 5.02 6.72
C PRO A 361 -13.55 6.25 7.47
N LYS A 362 -14.76 6.13 8.02
CA LYS A 362 -15.36 7.14 8.91
C LYS A 362 -14.69 7.12 10.29
N ALA A 363 -14.82 8.18 11.07
CA ALA A 363 -14.27 8.27 12.43
C ALA A 363 -14.69 7.13 13.37
N ASP A 364 -15.87 6.52 13.16
CA ASP A 364 -16.33 5.37 13.93
C ASP A 364 -15.60 4.06 13.60
N GLY A 365 -14.80 4.02 12.51
CA GLY A 365 -14.05 2.86 12.06
C GLY A 365 -14.74 2.04 10.97
N THR A 366 -15.93 2.43 10.51
CA THR A 366 -16.58 1.81 9.36
C THR A 366 -15.94 2.25 8.05
N ILE A 367 -15.61 1.30 7.17
CA ILE A 367 -15.36 1.59 5.75
C ILE A 367 -16.74 1.71 5.08
N PRO A 368 -17.09 2.86 4.45
CA PRO A 368 -18.39 3.04 3.82
C PRO A 368 -18.75 1.95 2.79
N GLU A 369 -20.01 1.50 2.78
CA GLU A 369 -20.48 0.39 1.91
C GLU A 369 -20.17 0.60 0.42
N ASN A 370 -20.23 1.85 -0.06
CA ASN A 370 -19.90 2.19 -1.44
C ASN A 370 -18.40 1.99 -1.76
N GLN A 371 -17.50 2.20 -0.80
CA GLN A 371 -16.08 1.86 -0.95
C GLN A 371 -15.85 0.34 -0.84
N GLN A 372 -16.58 -0.35 0.06
CA GLN A 372 -16.52 -1.81 0.14
C GLN A 372 -16.95 -2.46 -1.18
N ALA A 373 -18.01 -1.96 -1.81
CA ALA A 373 -18.50 -2.46 -3.11
C ALA A 373 -17.42 -2.36 -4.19
N ILE A 374 -16.74 -1.21 -4.30
CA ILE A 374 -15.61 -1.04 -5.24
C ILE A 374 -14.50 -2.06 -4.97
N LEU A 375 -14.12 -2.23 -3.70
CA LEU A 375 -13.08 -3.20 -3.32
C LEU A 375 -13.47 -4.64 -3.67
N LEU A 376 -14.72 -5.03 -3.41
CA LEU A 376 -15.21 -6.37 -3.73
C LEU A 376 -15.27 -6.60 -5.25
N GLU A 377 -15.70 -5.61 -6.03
CA GLU A 377 -15.69 -5.70 -7.49
C GLU A 377 -14.26 -5.79 -8.08
N ILE A 378 -13.28 -5.09 -7.49
CA ILE A 378 -11.86 -5.25 -7.83
C ILE A 378 -11.41 -6.70 -7.53
N GLY A 379 -11.82 -7.22 -6.36
CA GLY A 379 -11.56 -8.59 -5.94
C GLY A 379 -12.10 -9.63 -6.91
N ASP A 380 -13.36 -9.50 -7.34
CA ASP A 380 -13.99 -10.39 -8.31
C ASP A 380 -13.24 -10.39 -9.66
N TRP A 381 -12.81 -9.21 -10.12
CA TRP A 381 -11.99 -9.10 -11.33
C TRP A 381 -10.63 -9.77 -11.16
N LEU A 382 -9.95 -9.57 -10.02
CA LEU A 382 -8.65 -10.17 -9.71
C LEU A 382 -8.74 -11.68 -9.46
N GLN A 383 -9.87 -12.22 -9.01
CA GLN A 383 -10.06 -13.66 -8.90
C GLN A 383 -10.03 -14.32 -10.27
N THR A 384 -10.61 -13.66 -11.29
CA THR A 384 -10.65 -14.18 -12.66
C THR A 384 -9.35 -13.88 -13.42
N ASN A 385 -8.83 -12.67 -13.29
CA ASN A 385 -7.77 -12.14 -14.14
C ASN A 385 -6.41 -12.01 -13.43
N GLY A 386 -6.31 -12.38 -12.15
CA GLY A 386 -5.13 -12.18 -11.32
C GLY A 386 -3.86 -12.86 -11.82
N GLU A 387 -3.96 -13.90 -12.65
CA GLU A 387 -2.79 -14.52 -13.29
C GLU A 387 -2.01 -13.52 -14.19
N ALA A 388 -2.70 -12.53 -14.75
CA ALA A 388 -2.11 -11.45 -15.54
C ALA A 388 -1.51 -10.32 -14.70
N ILE A 389 -1.74 -10.31 -13.38
CA ILE A 389 -1.26 -9.28 -12.47
C ILE A 389 -0.18 -9.86 -11.56
N TYR A 390 -0.55 -10.80 -10.68
CA TYR A 390 0.34 -11.33 -9.64
C TYR A 390 1.52 -12.11 -10.20
N ALA A 391 2.71 -11.81 -9.67
CA ALA A 391 3.99 -12.36 -10.12
C ALA A 391 4.31 -12.17 -11.62
N SER A 392 3.53 -11.33 -12.32
CA SER A 392 3.84 -10.97 -13.70
C SER A 392 4.97 -9.94 -13.78
N LYS A 393 5.57 -9.83 -14.95
CA LYS A 393 6.59 -8.83 -15.29
C LYS A 393 6.09 -7.98 -16.48
N PRO A 394 6.62 -6.77 -16.67
CA PRO A 394 6.44 -6.04 -17.92
C PRO A 394 6.84 -6.91 -19.11
N TRP A 395 6.05 -6.87 -20.18
CA TRP A 395 6.51 -7.36 -21.48
C TRP A 395 7.41 -6.30 -22.15
N TYR A 396 7.91 -6.55 -23.36
CA TYR A 396 8.76 -5.60 -24.09
C TYR A 396 8.08 -4.25 -24.35
N VAL A 397 6.76 -4.29 -24.54
CA VAL A 397 5.89 -3.12 -24.67
C VAL A 397 4.91 -3.13 -23.52
N PHE A 398 4.72 -2.00 -22.83
CA PHE A 398 3.80 -1.92 -21.69
C PHE A 398 2.34 -1.85 -22.11
N GLY A 399 2.06 -1.40 -23.34
CA GLY A 399 0.71 -1.22 -23.84
C GLY A 399 0.63 -0.43 -25.14
N GLU A 400 -0.57 -0.41 -25.70
CA GLU A 400 -0.96 0.33 -26.90
C GLU A 400 -2.30 1.05 -26.66
N GLY A 401 -2.72 1.86 -27.64
CA GLY A 401 -4.00 2.56 -27.61
C GLY A 401 -3.90 4.08 -27.77
N PRO A 402 -5.06 4.73 -27.95
CA PRO A 402 -5.14 6.17 -28.18
C PRO A 402 -4.80 7.01 -26.95
N THR A 403 -4.93 6.45 -25.75
CA THR A 403 -4.74 7.18 -24.50
C THR A 403 -3.26 7.21 -24.13
N LYS A 404 -2.65 8.40 -24.21
CA LYS A 404 -1.23 8.63 -23.90
C LYS A 404 -1.06 9.37 -22.57
N GLN A 405 -0.06 8.95 -21.82
CA GLN A 405 0.44 9.68 -20.66
C GLN A 405 1.73 10.39 -21.07
N GLU A 406 1.71 11.71 -21.13
CA GLU A 406 2.85 12.48 -21.65
C GLU A 406 4.04 12.53 -20.68
N LYS A 407 3.79 12.57 -19.37
CA LYS A 407 4.83 12.75 -18.34
C LYS A 407 4.78 11.68 -17.27
N SER A 408 5.94 11.36 -16.69
CA SER A 408 6.03 10.63 -15.41
C SER A 408 5.95 11.61 -14.24
N GLY A 409 5.56 11.13 -13.07
CA GLY A 409 5.63 11.89 -11.82
C GLY A 409 4.40 11.76 -10.94
N MET A 410 4.35 12.58 -9.90
CA MET A 410 3.26 12.70 -8.93
C MET A 410 2.15 13.63 -9.44
N PHE A 411 0.95 13.50 -8.85
CA PHE A 411 -0.24 14.30 -9.10
C PHE A 411 -0.54 14.49 -10.58
N LEU A 412 -0.67 13.37 -11.28
CA LEU A 412 -1.03 13.40 -12.69
C LEU A 412 -2.50 13.76 -12.85
N ASP A 413 -2.80 14.49 -13.92
CA ASP A 413 -4.17 14.72 -14.32
C ASP A 413 -4.89 13.38 -14.56
N LYS A 414 -6.19 13.38 -14.31
CA LYS A 414 -7.02 12.20 -14.56
C LYS A 414 -6.88 11.75 -16.01
N ILE A 415 -6.41 10.53 -16.21
CA ILE A 415 -6.40 9.86 -17.51
C ILE A 415 -7.55 8.86 -17.53
N THR A 416 -8.42 9.00 -18.53
CA THR A 416 -9.53 8.08 -18.76
C THR A 416 -9.18 7.17 -19.93
N TYR A 417 -8.96 5.89 -19.65
CA TYR A 417 -8.75 4.89 -20.68
C TYR A 417 -10.05 4.51 -21.38
N THR A 418 -9.89 3.89 -22.54
CA THR A 418 -10.98 3.41 -23.39
C THR A 418 -10.82 1.93 -23.64
N ASN A 419 -11.88 1.29 -24.15
CA ASN A 419 -11.84 -0.09 -24.65
C ASN A 419 -10.95 -0.30 -25.89
N LYS A 420 -10.18 0.71 -26.31
CA LYS A 420 -9.15 0.63 -27.36
C LYS A 420 -7.73 0.65 -26.79
N ASP A 421 -7.60 0.81 -25.47
CA ASP A 421 -6.32 0.76 -24.78
C ASP A 421 -6.05 -0.66 -24.28
N VAL A 422 -4.80 -1.10 -24.39
CA VAL A 422 -4.33 -2.41 -23.90
C VAL A 422 -3.06 -2.25 -23.08
N ARG A 423 -2.91 -3.09 -22.04
CA ARG A 423 -1.69 -3.21 -21.23
C ARG A 423 -1.19 -4.63 -21.26
N TYR A 424 0.14 -4.79 -21.34
CA TYR A 424 0.77 -6.09 -21.45
C TYR A 424 1.59 -6.45 -20.22
N THR A 425 1.42 -7.69 -19.78
CA THR A 425 2.30 -8.32 -18.78
C THR A 425 2.71 -9.69 -19.28
N THR A 426 3.72 -10.29 -18.66
CA THR A 426 4.20 -11.63 -19.02
C THR A 426 4.55 -12.45 -17.79
N LYS A 427 4.32 -13.76 -17.89
CA LYS A 427 4.71 -14.76 -16.89
C LYS A 427 5.10 -16.04 -17.59
N GLY A 428 6.39 -16.41 -17.52
CA GLY A 428 6.91 -17.57 -18.25
C GLY A 428 6.76 -17.40 -19.76
N LYS A 429 6.10 -18.38 -20.41
CA LYS A 429 5.81 -18.37 -21.86
C LYS A 429 4.42 -17.84 -22.20
N THR A 430 3.88 -17.00 -21.33
CA THR A 430 2.55 -16.42 -21.49
C THR A 430 2.65 -14.91 -21.48
N ILE A 431 2.01 -14.29 -22.46
CA ILE A 431 1.79 -12.84 -22.52
C ILE A 431 0.30 -12.60 -22.27
N TYR A 432 0.00 -11.65 -21.41
CA TYR A 432 -1.36 -11.23 -21.12
C TYR A 432 -1.62 -9.87 -21.75
N ALA A 433 -2.69 -9.77 -22.54
CA ALA A 433 -3.17 -8.53 -23.11
C ALA A 433 -4.44 -8.08 -22.38
N ILE A 434 -4.30 -7.09 -21.51
CA ILE A 434 -5.37 -6.53 -20.67
C ILE A 434 -6.00 -5.37 -21.44
N VAL A 435 -7.13 -5.60 -22.10
CA VAL A 435 -7.89 -4.57 -22.81
C VAL A 435 -8.76 -3.81 -21.82
N LEU A 436 -8.60 -2.48 -21.77
CA LEU A 436 -9.15 -1.59 -20.74
C LEU A 436 -10.63 -1.22 -20.99
N GLY A 437 -11.44 -2.24 -21.18
CA GLY A 437 -12.89 -2.17 -21.40
C GLY A 437 -13.36 -3.18 -22.43
N TRP A 438 -14.65 -3.48 -22.48
CA TRP A 438 -15.23 -4.39 -23.48
C TRP A 438 -15.22 -3.76 -24.90
N PRO A 439 -14.52 -4.34 -25.89
CA PRO A 439 -14.47 -3.77 -27.25
C PRO A 439 -15.81 -3.87 -28.01
N GLY A 440 -16.63 -4.86 -27.68
CA GLY A 440 -17.84 -5.21 -28.43
C GLY A 440 -17.95 -6.72 -28.63
N ALA A 441 -19.15 -7.21 -28.93
CA ALA A 441 -19.37 -8.62 -29.30
C ALA A 441 -18.84 -8.87 -30.72
N ASP A 442 -18.21 -10.03 -30.95
CA ASP A 442 -17.69 -10.43 -32.27
C ASP A 442 -16.81 -9.35 -32.95
N THR A 443 -16.08 -8.60 -32.12
CA THR A 443 -15.26 -7.46 -32.53
C THR A 443 -13.80 -7.87 -32.55
N THR A 444 -13.10 -7.61 -33.64
CA THR A 444 -11.67 -7.85 -33.74
C THR A 444 -10.90 -6.72 -33.07
N PHE A 445 -9.99 -7.07 -32.16
CA PHE A 445 -9.00 -6.19 -31.57
C PHE A 445 -7.63 -6.50 -32.18
N ASP A 446 -6.93 -5.45 -32.61
CA ASP A 446 -5.63 -5.56 -33.28
C ASP A 446 -4.51 -5.23 -32.29
N PHE A 447 -3.67 -6.22 -31.99
CA PHE A 447 -2.49 -6.06 -31.13
C PHE A 447 -1.25 -5.85 -32.00
N THR A 448 -0.92 -4.59 -32.27
CA THR A 448 0.17 -4.22 -33.21
C THR A 448 1.56 -4.48 -32.63
N ALA A 449 1.71 -4.61 -31.32
CA ALA A 449 2.96 -5.04 -30.70
C ALA A 449 3.37 -6.47 -31.09
N PHE A 450 2.46 -7.27 -31.67
CA PHE A 450 2.79 -8.59 -32.21
C PHE A 450 3.14 -8.56 -33.70
N ALA A 451 3.21 -7.39 -34.34
CA ALA A 451 3.58 -7.29 -35.75
C ALA A 451 5.01 -7.85 -36.00
N THR A 452 5.17 -8.69 -37.03
CA THR A 452 6.48 -9.28 -37.36
C THR A 452 7.49 -8.25 -37.89
N SER A 453 7.03 -7.02 -38.15
CA SER A 453 7.85 -5.88 -38.57
C SER A 453 8.47 -5.11 -37.39
N ASN A 454 8.12 -5.44 -36.15
CA ASN A 454 8.69 -4.81 -34.96
C ASN A 454 10.19 -5.11 -34.82
N SER A 455 10.92 -4.21 -34.14
CA SER A 455 12.38 -4.30 -33.95
C SER A 455 12.82 -5.38 -32.95
N TYR A 456 11.87 -6.04 -32.30
CA TYR A 456 12.08 -7.12 -31.33
C TYR A 456 11.44 -8.41 -31.82
N GLU A 457 11.99 -9.54 -31.37
CA GLU A 457 11.49 -10.86 -31.75
C GLU A 457 10.10 -11.10 -31.16
N ILE A 458 9.15 -11.41 -32.04
CA ILE A 458 7.81 -11.84 -31.63
C ILE A 458 7.85 -13.35 -31.44
N PRO A 459 7.59 -13.85 -30.22
CA PRO A 459 7.61 -15.29 -29.97
C PRO A 459 6.47 -15.98 -30.74
N GLU A 460 6.69 -17.21 -31.17
CA GLU A 460 5.67 -17.98 -31.90
C GLU A 460 4.45 -18.22 -31.02
N ILE A 461 3.29 -17.73 -31.46
CA ILE A 461 2.01 -17.86 -30.76
C ILE A 461 1.45 -19.27 -30.97
N THR A 462 1.24 -19.99 -29.88
CA THR A 462 0.70 -21.36 -29.91
C THR A 462 -0.79 -21.40 -29.63
N SER A 463 -1.31 -20.48 -28.82
CA SER A 463 -2.75 -20.38 -28.53
C SER A 463 -3.13 -18.96 -28.08
N VAL A 464 -4.40 -18.61 -28.28
CA VAL A 464 -5.02 -17.42 -27.69
C VAL A 464 -6.33 -17.85 -27.01
N SER A 465 -6.50 -17.44 -25.76
CA SER A 465 -7.71 -17.67 -24.97
C SER A 465 -8.11 -16.40 -24.22
N LEU A 466 -9.30 -16.39 -23.62
CA LEU A 466 -9.84 -15.26 -22.85
C LEU A 466 -10.10 -15.72 -21.42
N LEU A 467 -9.45 -15.08 -20.44
CA LEU A 467 -9.68 -15.40 -19.03
C LEU A 467 -11.15 -15.14 -18.66
N GLY A 468 -11.71 -16.01 -17.81
CA GLY A 468 -13.13 -15.96 -17.44
C GLY A 468 -14.10 -16.49 -18.51
N SER A 469 -13.62 -16.98 -19.66
CA SER A 469 -14.47 -17.52 -20.73
C SER A 469 -14.03 -18.90 -21.20
N LYS A 470 -15.00 -19.71 -21.62
CA LYS A 470 -14.79 -21.00 -22.30
C LYS A 470 -14.99 -20.91 -23.82
N ALA A 471 -15.27 -19.71 -24.33
CA ALA A 471 -15.49 -19.52 -25.76
C ALA A 471 -14.20 -19.78 -26.54
N HIS A 472 -14.34 -20.37 -27.74
CA HIS A 472 -13.23 -20.50 -28.66
C HIS A 472 -12.90 -19.13 -29.26
N ILE A 473 -11.67 -18.66 -29.06
CA ILE A 473 -11.21 -17.36 -29.53
C ILE A 473 -10.61 -17.50 -30.92
N LYS A 474 -11.18 -16.80 -31.89
CA LYS A 474 -10.65 -16.74 -33.26
C LYS A 474 -9.51 -15.73 -33.28
N TYR A 475 -8.38 -16.13 -33.87
CA TYR A 475 -7.25 -15.21 -34.07
C TYR A 475 -6.45 -15.52 -35.34
N THR A 476 -5.79 -14.51 -35.87
CA THR A 476 -4.78 -14.61 -36.93
C THR A 476 -3.57 -13.76 -36.58
N HIS A 477 -2.38 -14.18 -37.00
CA HIS A 477 -1.14 -13.43 -36.80
C HIS A 477 -0.47 -13.19 -38.16
N ASP A 478 -0.21 -11.92 -38.48
CA ASP A 478 0.45 -11.54 -39.72
C ASP A 478 1.45 -10.39 -39.52
N LYS A 479 1.86 -9.74 -40.62
CA LYS A 479 2.85 -8.64 -40.61
C LYS A 479 2.40 -7.38 -39.86
N ASP A 480 1.10 -7.18 -39.68
CA ASP A 480 0.49 -5.98 -39.09
C ASP A 480 0.11 -6.20 -37.62
N GLY A 481 -0.03 -7.45 -37.16
CA GLY A 481 -0.21 -7.75 -35.74
C GLY A 481 -0.86 -9.10 -35.47
N LEU A 482 -1.22 -9.28 -34.19
CA LEU A 482 -2.12 -10.34 -33.75
C LEU A 482 -3.55 -9.79 -33.73
N HIS A 483 -4.43 -10.39 -34.53
CA HIS A 483 -5.83 -10.00 -34.66
C HIS A 483 -6.69 -11.00 -33.90
N VAL A 484 -7.43 -10.55 -32.88
CA VAL A 484 -8.21 -11.44 -32.01
C VAL A 484 -9.66 -10.98 -31.96
N THR A 485 -10.59 -11.88 -32.26
CA THR A 485 -12.03 -11.58 -32.21
C THR A 485 -12.58 -11.95 -30.83
N THR A 486 -13.23 -10.98 -30.18
CA THR A 486 -13.96 -11.19 -28.92
C THR A 486 -15.13 -12.18 -29.11
N PRO A 487 -15.54 -12.91 -28.07
CA PRO A 487 -16.74 -13.74 -28.16
C PRO A 487 -18.01 -12.89 -28.29
N SER A 488 -19.11 -13.52 -28.73
CA SER A 488 -20.42 -12.87 -28.81
C SER A 488 -20.98 -12.47 -27.44
N GLU A 489 -20.66 -13.21 -26.38
CA GLU A 489 -21.07 -12.91 -25.01
C GLU A 489 -20.05 -12.00 -24.33
N LYS A 490 -20.52 -10.92 -23.71
CA LYS A 490 -19.69 -10.00 -22.93
C LYS A 490 -19.19 -10.72 -21.67
N VAL A 491 -17.87 -10.74 -21.48
CA VAL A 491 -17.22 -11.35 -20.32
C VAL A 491 -17.13 -10.37 -19.15
N ASP A 492 -16.57 -9.19 -19.38
CA ASP A 492 -16.44 -8.13 -18.38
C ASP A 492 -16.46 -6.76 -19.08
N ASP A 493 -17.08 -5.76 -18.46
CA ASP A 493 -17.20 -4.41 -19.02
C ASP A 493 -16.05 -3.47 -18.65
N LYS A 494 -15.39 -3.71 -17.51
CA LYS A 494 -14.30 -2.92 -16.95
C LYS A 494 -12.99 -3.20 -17.66
N ALA A 495 -12.60 -4.48 -17.76
CA ALA A 495 -11.42 -4.90 -18.52
C ALA A 495 -11.44 -6.41 -18.79
N ILE A 496 -10.97 -6.81 -19.98
CA ILE A 496 -10.85 -8.23 -20.35
C ILE A 496 -9.39 -8.61 -20.60
N VAL A 497 -9.05 -9.88 -20.39
CA VAL A 497 -7.66 -10.35 -20.50
C VAL A 497 -7.55 -11.51 -21.48
N PHE A 498 -6.88 -11.26 -22.60
CA PHE A 498 -6.45 -12.33 -23.49
C PHE A 498 -5.16 -12.96 -22.96
N LYS A 499 -5.16 -14.28 -22.84
CA LYS A 499 -4.00 -15.10 -22.52
C LYS A 499 -3.42 -15.64 -23.81
N ILE A 500 -2.20 -15.22 -24.13
CA ILE A 500 -1.47 -15.54 -25.36
C ILE A 500 -0.31 -16.46 -24.97
N GLU A 501 -0.39 -17.73 -25.36
CA GLU A 501 0.66 -18.72 -25.09
C GLU A 501 1.67 -18.74 -26.23
N THR A 502 2.95 -18.90 -25.87
CA THR A 502 4.07 -18.87 -26.81
C THR A 502 4.99 -20.10 -26.67
N LYS A 503 5.81 -20.38 -27.68
CA LYS A 503 6.75 -21.52 -27.65
C LYS A 503 7.89 -21.40 -26.66
#